data_AF-A0A6A8ASJ2-F1
#
_entry.id   AF-A0A6A8ASJ2-F1
#
_cell.length_a   1.000
_cell.length_b   1.000
_cell.length_c   1.000
_cell.angle_alpha   90.00
_cell.angle_beta   90.00
_cell.angle_gamma   90.00
#
_symmetry.space_group_name_H-M   'P 1'
#
loop_
_entity.id
_entity.type
_entity.pdbx_description
1 polymer ?
#
loop_
_entity_poly.entity_id
_entity_poly.type
_entity_poly.pdbx_seq_one_letter_code
_entity_poly.pdbx_strand_id
1 'polypeptide(L)' 'MDTKQFRKHGHEMVDWIADFMDNIEKYRVHPDIQPGEIKAKLPKEAPIKGEEIYGIDTALDLDNEV' A
#
# COMPACT_ATOMS: atom_id res chain seq x y z
N MET A 1 17.60 -7.15 -0.69
CA MET A 1 17.15 -6.63 -1.99
C MET A 1 18.36 -6.43 -2.89
N ASP A 2 18.37 -7.08 -4.05
CA ASP A 2 19.41 -6.89 -5.08
C ASP A 2 18.97 -5.90 -6.18
N THR A 3 19.86 -5.54 -7.10
CA THR A 3 19.58 -4.55 -8.16
C THR A 3 18.48 -5.00 -9.13
N LYS A 4 18.30 -6.30 -9.38
CA LYS A 4 17.23 -6.82 -10.24
C LYS A 4 15.88 -6.68 -9.54
N GLN A 5 15.82 -7.04 -8.26
CA GLN A 5 14.63 -6.82 -7.42
C GLN A 5 14.29 -5.33 -7.32
N PHE A 6 15.30 -4.47 -7.18
CA PHE A 6 15.10 -3.01 -7.16
C PHE A 6 14.48 -2.47 -8.44
N ARG A 7 14.97 -2.87 -9.61
CA ARG A 7 14.35 -2.45 -10.87
C ARG A 7 12.93 -2.95 -10.99
N LYS A 8 12.68 -4.22 -10.65
CA LYS A 8 11.34 -4.81 -10.70
C LYS A 8 10.35 -4.00 -9.85
N HIS A 9 10.63 -3.86 -8.55
CA HIS A 9 9.73 -3.16 -7.63
C HIS A 9 9.61 -1.66 -7.91
N GLY A 10 10.68 -1.03 -8.42
CA GLY A 10 10.64 0.35 -8.86
C GLY A 10 9.69 0.57 -10.04
N HIS A 11 9.65 -0.36 -11.00
CA HIS A 11 8.69 -0.29 -12.11
C HIS A 11 7.26 -0.53 -11.62
N GLU A 12 7.04 -1.55 -10.78
CA GLU A 12 5.72 -1.81 -10.16
C GLU A 12 5.20 -0.58 -9.39
N MET A 13 6.10 0.18 -8.75
CA MET A 13 5.73 1.42 -8.04
C MET A 13 5.29 2.52 -8.97
N VAL A 14 6.00 2.71 -10.08
CA VAL A 14 5.67 3.73 -11.08
C VAL A 14 4.34 3.40 -11.75
N ASP A 15 4.13 2.13 -12.11
CA ASP A 15 2.88 1.67 -12.72
C ASP A 15 1.70 1.90 -11.77
N TRP A 16 1.84 1.55 -10.49
CA TRP A 16 0.80 1.79 -9.48
C TRP A 16 0.47 3.28 -9.29
N ILE A 17 1.48 4.17 -9.28
CA ILE A 17 1.25 5.62 -9.16
C ILE A 17 0.47 6.13 -10.38
N ALA A 18 0.84 5.68 -11.59
CA ALA A 18 0.15 6.05 -12.82
C ALA A 18 -1.31 5.60 -12.78
N ASP A 19 -1.56 4.34 -12.41
CA ASP A 19 -2.90 3.78 -12.27
C ASP A 19 -3.73 4.54 -11.23
N PHE A 20 -3.14 4.90 -10.07
CA PHE A 20 -3.82 5.70 -9.07
C PHE A 20 -4.21 7.09 -9.60
N MET A 21 -3.30 7.76 -10.32
CA MET A 21 -3.57 9.08 -10.90
C MET A 21 -4.66 9.03 -11.97
N ASP A 22 -4.66 8.01 -12.83
CA ASP A 22 -5.67 7.81 -13.87
C ASP A 22 -7.06 7.51 -13.27
N ASN A 23 -7.11 6.99 -12.05
CA ASN A 23 -8.34 6.59 -11.38
C ASN A 23 -8.68 7.47 -10.15
N ILE A 24 -7.97 8.57 -9.92
CA ILE A 24 -8.06 9.36 -8.68
C ILE A 24 -9.49 9.84 -8.37
N GLU A 25 -10.26 10.12 -9.41
CA GLU A 25 -11.66 10.57 -9.35
C GLU A 25 -12.64 9.51 -8.83
N LYS A 26 -12.25 8.24 -8.82
CA LYS A 26 -13.05 7.14 -8.26
C LYS A 26 -12.98 7.10 -6.73
N TYR A 27 -11.94 7.70 -6.15
CA TYR A 27 -11.73 7.69 -4.70
C TYR A 27 -12.39 8.89 -4.03
N ARG A 28 -12.86 8.70 -2.79
CA ARG A 28 -13.47 9.77 -2.01
C ARG A 28 -12.41 10.78 -1.58
N VAL A 29 -12.63 12.06 -1.88
CA VAL A 29 -11.72 13.16 -1.49
C VAL A 29 -11.53 13.23 0.04
N HIS A 30 -12.61 13.00 0.80
CA HIS A 30 -12.58 13.01 2.26
C HIS A 30 -12.69 11.59 2.80
N PRO A 31 -11.71 11.05 3.54
CA PRO A 31 -11.77 9.68 4.05
C PRO A 31 -12.89 9.51 5.10
N ASP A 32 -13.46 8.31 5.20
CA ASP A 32 -14.54 7.98 6.16
C ASP A 32 -14.01 7.10 7.29
N ILE A 33 -13.14 7.68 8.14
CA ILE A 33 -12.48 6.95 9.23
C ILE A 33 -12.52 7.74 10.53
N GLN A 34 -12.61 7.03 11.65
CA GLN A 34 -12.51 7.62 12.99
C GLN A 34 -11.07 7.72 13.49
N PRO A 35 -10.78 8.64 14.43
CA PRO A 35 -9.49 8.73 15.08
C PRO A 35 -9.05 7.41 15.71
N GLY A 36 -7.88 6.90 15.30
CA GLY A 36 -7.28 5.69 15.85
C GLY A 36 -7.58 4.39 15.08
N GLU A 37 -8.47 4.41 14.08
CA GLU A 37 -8.81 3.20 13.31
C GLU A 37 -7.60 2.56 12.61
N ILE A 38 -6.76 3.37 11.95
CA ILE A 38 -5.56 2.86 11.27
C ILE A 38 -4.62 2.17 12.26
N LYS A 39 -4.43 2.77 13.45
CA LYS A 39 -3.58 2.19 14.49
C LYS A 39 -4.13 0.87 15.01
N ALA A 40 -5.46 0.73 15.08
CA ALA A 40 -6.11 -0.51 15.50
C ALA A 40 -5.93 -1.65 14.49
N LYS A 41 -5.74 -1.33 13.20
CA LYS A 41 -5.46 -2.31 12.13
C LYS A 41 -4.01 -2.80 12.11
N LEU A 42 -3.08 -2.08 12.76
CA LEU A 42 -1.65 -2.44 12.76
C LEU A 42 -1.31 -3.42 13.91
N PRO A 43 -0.31 -4.30 13.71
CA PRO A 43 0.27 -5.08 14.79
C PRO A 43 0.79 -4.18 15.92
N LYS A 44 0.69 -4.66 17.17
CA LYS A 44 1.14 -3.90 18.35
C LYS A 44 2.66 -3.73 18.42
N GLU A 45 3.40 -4.65 17.80
CA GLU A 45 4.84 -4.70 17.80
C GLU A 45 5.35 -4.88 16.37
N ALA A 46 6.54 -4.35 16.09
CA ALA A 46 7.16 -4.51 14.78
C ALA A 46 7.53 -5.98 14.53
N PRO A 47 7.44 -6.46 13.28
CA PRO A 47 7.88 -7.81 12.95
C PRO A 47 9.40 -7.95 13.16
N ILE A 48 9.82 -9.08 13.71
CA ILE A 48 11.24 -9.37 14.02
C ILE A 48 12.06 -9.56 12.73
N LYS A 49 11.41 -10.01 11.65
CA LYS A 49 12.02 -10.21 10.33
C LYS A 49 11.35 -9.28 9.33
N GLY A 50 12.12 -8.82 8.35
CA GLY A 50 11.56 -8.12 7.21
C GLY A 50 10.56 -9.00 6.46
N GLU A 51 9.46 -8.39 6.04
CA GLU A 51 8.47 -9.03 5.19
C GLU A 51 8.92 -8.94 3.73
N GLU A 52 8.43 -9.87 2.90
CA GLU A 52 8.61 -9.80 1.46
C GLU A 52 7.88 -8.57 0.90
N ILE A 53 8.48 -7.92 -0.10
CA ILE A 53 7.80 -6.83 -0.80
C ILE A 53 6.74 -7.47 -1.69
N TYR A 54 5.48 -7.42 -1.26
CA TYR A 54 4.33 -7.75 -2.10
C TYR A 54 4.15 -6.69 -3.18
N GLY A 55 3.37 -7.02 -4.22
CA GLY A 55 2.97 -6.02 -5.21
C GLY A 55 2.36 -4.81 -4.50
N ILE A 56 2.63 -3.62 -5.02
CA ILE A 56 2.21 -2.37 -4.36
C ILE A 56 0.67 -2.26 -4.35
N ASP A 57 0.00 -2.96 -5.26
CA ASP A 57 -1.44 -3.23 -5.24
C ASP A 57 -1.90 -3.89 -3.93
N THR A 58 -1.21 -4.95 -3.50
CA THR A 58 -1.61 -5.76 -2.34
C THR A 58 -1.28 -5.09 -1.00
N ALA A 59 -0.25 -4.24 -0.96
CA ALA A 59 0.17 -3.55 0.26
C ALA A 59 -0.63 -2.27 0.56
N LEU A 60 -1.23 -1.64 -0.46
CA LEU A 60 -1.98 -0.39 -0.34
C LEU A 60 -3.50 -0.54 -0.49
N ASP A 61 -3.99 -1.75 -0.83
CA ASP A 61 -5.41 -2.15 -0.71
C ASP A 61 -5.85 -2.23 0.78
N LEU A 62 -5.80 -1.09 1.47
CA LEU A 62 -6.53 -0.85 2.72
C LEU A 62 -8.05 -0.72 2.46
N ASP A 63 -8.44 -0.71 1.19
CA ASP A 63 -9.83 -0.73 0.68
C ASP A 63 -10.45 -2.14 0.65
N ASN A 64 -9.73 -3.20 1.07
CA ASN A 64 -10.38 -4.45 1.46
C ASN A 64 -11.11 -4.25 2.80
N GLU A 65 -12.29 -3.64 2.70
CA GLU A 65 -13.36 -3.75 3.67
C GLU A 65 -13.62 -5.24 3.98
N VAL A 66 -13.37 -5.60 5.24
CA VAL A 66 -14.36 -6.35 6.01
C VAL A 66 -15.28 -5.33 6.66
#